data_AF-A0A1Y4JRJ2-F1
#
_entry.id   AF-A0A1Y4JRJ2-F1
#
_cell.length_a   1.000
_cell.length_b   1.000
_cell.length_c   1.000
_cell.angle_alpha   90.00
_cell.angle_beta   90.00
_cell.angle_gamma   90.00
#
_symmetry.space_group_name_H-M   'P 1'
#
loop_
_entity.id
_entity.type
_entity.pdbx_description
1 polymer ?
#
loop_
_entity_poly.entity_id
_entity_poly.type
_entity_poly.pdbx_seq_one_letter_code
_entity_poly.pdbx_strand_id
1 'polypeptide(L)'
;MRTNLSSQISLNRVSTRYYKPENTIDRSVLTRFEKIPTNIYETVDEGVKCIADKVIRKIQERQHDGKFCTLALGTGASLRPLYAELVRRHKEE
;
A
#
# COMPACT_ATOMS: atom_id res chain seq x y z
N MET A 1 17.18 42.90 5.87
CA MET A 1 17.13 41.80 4.88
C MET A 1 16.69 40.54 5.62
N ARG A 2 15.46 40.04 5.42
CA ARG A 2 14.96 38.83 6.11
C ARG A 2 15.58 37.61 5.43
N THR A 3 16.53 36.96 6.08
CA THR A 3 17.32 35.82 5.57
C THR A 3 16.74 34.45 5.97
N ASN A 4 15.48 34.36 6.39
CA ASN A 4 14.88 33.09 6.82
C ASN A 4 14.14 32.37 5.67
N LEU A 5 14.87 32.09 4.58
CA LEU A 5 14.38 31.22 3.50
C LEU A 5 14.40 29.74 3.90
N SER A 6 15.26 29.37 4.86
CA SER A 6 15.37 27.99 5.38
C SER A 6 14.08 27.49 6.04
N SER A 7 13.28 28.35 6.68
CA SER A 7 11.99 27.96 7.27
C SER A 7 10.89 27.71 6.24
N GLN A 8 11.10 28.11 4.97
CA GLN A 8 10.13 27.91 3.88
C GLN A 8 10.43 26.65 3.05
N ILE A 9 11.60 26.03 3.23
CA ILE A 9 11.97 24.79 2.55
C ILE A 9 11.74 23.64 3.52
N SER A 10 10.56 23.03 3.45
CA SER A 10 10.29 21.74 4.09
C SER A 10 11.13 20.66 3.41
N LEU A 11 12.30 20.35 3.95
CA LEU A 11 13.16 19.22 3.53
C LEU A 11 12.52 17.84 3.76
N ASN A 12 11.33 17.78 4.37
CA ASN A 12 10.65 16.53 4.71
C ASN A 12 9.67 16.03 3.62
N ARG A 13 9.50 16.74 2.52
CA ARG A 13 8.52 16.37 1.50
C ARG A 13 9.17 15.57 0.36
N VAL A 14 9.01 14.26 0.40
CA VAL A 14 9.40 13.37 -0.70
C VAL A 14 8.49 13.66 -1.91
N SER A 15 9.06 13.77 -3.11
CA SER A 15 8.28 13.98 -4.33
C SER A 15 7.38 12.77 -4.62
N THR A 16 6.15 13.04 -5.04
CA THR A 16 5.15 12.01 -5.39
C THR A 16 5.63 11.05 -6.46
N ARG A 17 6.55 11.45 -7.35
CA ARG A 17 7.13 10.59 -8.40
C ARG A 17 7.75 9.28 -7.88
N TYR A 18 8.11 9.24 -6.60
CA TYR A 18 8.75 8.07 -5.98
C TYR A 18 7.76 7.03 -5.45
N TYR A 19 6.47 7.34 -5.39
CA TYR A 19 5.45 6.42 -4.85
C TYR A 19 4.11 6.50 -5.57
N LYS A 20 3.88 7.48 -6.45
CA LYS A 20 2.68 7.65 -7.26
C LYS A 20 3.08 7.93 -8.72
N PRO A 21 3.54 6.92 -9.47
CA PRO A 21 3.84 7.09 -10.89
C PRO A 21 2.56 7.38 -11.68
N GLU A 22 2.62 8.35 -12.61
CA GLU A 22 1.44 8.79 -13.38
C GLU A 22 1.09 7.83 -14.52
N ASN A 23 2.07 7.09 -15.02
CA ASN A 23 1.92 6.17 -16.14
C ASN A 23 2.72 4.87 -15.96
N THR A 24 2.53 3.95 -16.89
CA THR A 24 3.15 2.62 -16.87
C THR A 24 4.67 2.66 -17.10
N ILE A 25 5.16 3.64 -17.86
CA ILE A 25 6.60 3.81 -18.13
C ILE A 25 7.32 4.26 -16.86
N ASP A 26 6.79 5.27 -16.17
CA ASP A 26 7.34 5.77 -14.91
C ASP A 26 7.37 4.69 -13.84
N ARG A 27 6.29 3.88 -13.76
CA ARG A 27 6.25 2.73 -12.86
C ARG A 27 7.33 1.71 -13.21
N SER A 28 7.50 1.38 -14.49
CA SER A 28 8.52 0.44 -14.95
C SER A 28 9.93 0.92 -14.59
N VAL A 29 10.21 2.21 -14.76
CA VAL A 29 11.49 2.83 -14.39
C VAL A 29 11.69 2.81 -12.87
N LEU A 30 10.63 3.05 -12.10
CA LEU A 30 10.67 3.09 -10.64
C LEU A 30 10.89 1.70 -10.04
N THR A 31 10.22 0.68 -10.58
CA THR A 31 10.28 -0.70 -10.07
C THR A 31 11.09 -1.63 -10.99
N ARG A 32 12.13 -1.11 -11.65
CA ARG A 32 12.86 -1.84 -12.70
C ARG A 32 13.67 -3.04 -12.17
N PHE A 33 14.01 -3.03 -10.88
CA PHE A 33 14.85 -4.05 -10.26
C PHE A 33 14.03 -5.16 -9.61
N GLU A 34 12.77 -4.86 -9.30
CA GLU A 34 11.79 -5.74 -8.71
C GLU A 34 11.31 -6.73 -9.76
N LYS A 35 11.61 -8.01 -9.53
CA LYS A 35 11.23 -9.10 -10.44
C LYS A 35 9.76 -9.53 -10.31
N ILE A 36 8.96 -8.75 -9.58
CA ILE A 36 7.55 -9.00 -9.28
C ILE A 36 6.77 -7.68 -9.32
N PRO A 37 5.44 -7.71 -9.59
CA PRO A 37 4.62 -6.52 -9.54
C PRO A 37 4.74 -5.81 -8.20
N THR A 38 5.27 -4.59 -8.23
CA THR A 38 5.55 -3.81 -7.02
C THR A 38 4.76 -2.51 -7.06
N ASN A 39 4.20 -2.15 -5.91
CA ASN A 39 3.54 -0.88 -5.65
C ASN A 39 4.25 -0.23 -4.46
N ILE A 40 4.52 1.07 -4.58
CA ILE A 40 5.09 1.89 -3.51
C ILE A 40 3.98 2.80 -3.02
N TYR A 41 3.88 3.02 -1.71
CA TYR A 41 2.85 3.86 -1.09
C TYR A 41 3.51 4.92 -0.22
N GLU A 42 2.81 6.03 -0.03
CA GLU A 42 3.32 7.16 0.75
C GLU A 42 3.42 6.82 2.24
N THR A 43 2.43 6.06 2.71
CA THR A 43 2.29 5.69 4.12
C THR A 43 2.01 4.21 4.26
N VAL A 44 2.33 3.68 5.45
CA VAL A 44 1.99 2.31 5.82
C VAL A 44 0.48 2.08 5.76
N ASP A 45 -0.32 3.05 6.21
CA ASP A 45 -1.78 2.97 6.21
C ASP A 45 -2.36 2.82 4.80
N GLU A 46 -1.87 3.60 3.83
CA GLU A 46 -2.27 3.48 2.42
C GLU A 46 -1.95 2.09 1.85
N GLY A 47 -0.74 1.59 2.11
CA GLY A 47 -0.34 0.25 1.68
C GLY A 47 -1.17 -0.86 2.33
N VAL A 48 -1.44 -0.74 3.64
CA VAL A 48 -2.26 -1.68 4.41
C VAL A 48 -3.67 -1.74 3.85
N LYS A 49 -4.31 -0.59 3.61
CA LYS A 49 -5.66 -0.53 3.03
C LYS A 49 -5.71 -1.20 1.66
N CYS A 50 -4.73 -0.96 0.79
CA CYS A 50 -4.68 -1.59 -0.52
C CYS A 50 -4.50 -3.12 -0.45
N ILE A 51 -3.68 -3.61 0.48
CA ILE A 51 -3.54 -5.06 0.69
C ILE A 51 -4.84 -5.65 1.25
N ALA A 52 -5.49 -4.99 2.22
CA ALA A 52 -6.76 -5.41 2.78
C ALA A 52 -7.85 -5.50 1.71
N ASP A 53 -7.97 -4.49 0.83
CA ASP A 53 -8.90 -4.48 -0.30
C ASP A 53 -8.70 -5.71 -1.21
N LYS A 54 -7.43 -6.03 -1.54
CA LYS A 54 -7.10 -7.19 -2.38
C LYS A 54 -7.47 -8.52 -1.72
N VAL A 55 -7.24 -8.65 -0.41
CA VAL A 55 -7.58 -9.86 0.34
C VAL A 55 -9.10 -10.03 0.40
N ILE A 56 -9.84 -8.99 0.76
CA ILE A 56 -11.31 -9.01 0.83
C ILE A 56 -11.91 -9.34 -0.54
N ARG A 57 -11.45 -8.64 -1.59
CA ARG A 57 -11.88 -8.92 -2.97
C ARG A 57 -11.62 -10.38 -3.33
N LYS A 58 -10.46 -10.94 -2.97
CA LYS A 58 -10.15 -12.34 -3.27
C LYS A 58 -11.05 -13.32 -2.53
N ILE A 59 -11.40 -13.03 -1.27
CA ILE A 59 -12.35 -13.80 -0.48
C ILE A 59 -13.72 -13.77 -1.15
N GLN A 60 -14.23 -12.58 -1.51
CA GLN A 60 -15.53 -12.41 -2.16
C GLN A 60 -15.59 -13.10 -3.52
N GLU A 61 -14.54 -12.98 -4.35
CA GLU A 61 -14.44 -13.69 -5.64
C GLU A 61 -14.55 -15.21 -5.46
N ARG A 62 -13.88 -15.77 -4.44
CA ARG A 62 -13.94 -17.22 -4.17
C ARG A 62 -15.29 -17.66 -3.61
N GLN A 63 -15.89 -16.85 -2.73
CA GLN A 63 -17.23 -17.09 -2.20
C GLN A 63 -18.29 -17.08 -3.31
N HIS A 64 -18.20 -16.12 -4.23
CA HIS A 64 -19.08 -16.04 -5.41
C HIS A 64 -19.00 -17.31 -6.27
N ASP A 65 -17.79 -17.85 -6.45
CA ASP A 65 -17.53 -19.11 -7.15
C ASP A 65 -18.00 -20.37 -6.38
N GLY A 66 -18.50 -20.24 -5.15
CA GLY A 66 -18.81 -21.37 -4.27
C GLY A 66 -17.57 -22.17 -3.83
N LYS A 67 -16.39 -21.56 -3.88
CA LYS A 67 -15.10 -22.20 -3.57
C LYS A 67 -14.54 -21.71 -2.25
N PHE A 68 -13.77 -22.56 -1.59
CA PHE A 68 -12.96 -22.15 -0.44
C PHE A 68 -11.90 -21.12 -0.84
N CYS A 69 -11.69 -20.12 0.02
CA CYS A 69 -10.57 -19.18 -0.10
C CYS A 69 -9.47 -19.58 0.89
N THR A 70 -8.48 -20.31 0.42
CA THR A 70 -7.31 -20.69 1.23
C THR A 70 -6.26 -19.60 1.19
N LEU A 71 -5.86 -19.09 2.35
CA LEU A 71 -4.84 -18.04 2.49
C LEU A 71 -3.69 -18.57 3.37
N ALA A 72 -2.44 -18.42 2.88
CA ALA A 72 -1.25 -18.63 3.69
C ALA A 72 -0.83 -17.28 4.30
N LEU A 73 -0.89 -17.17 5.62
CA LEU A 73 -0.61 -15.94 6.34
C LEU A 73 0.79 -15.97 6.94
N GLY A 74 1.53 -14.88 6.72
CA GLY A 74 2.84 -14.67 7.36
C GLY A 74 2.71 -14.17 8.80
N THR A 75 3.85 -13.91 9.43
CA THR A 75 3.91 -13.22 10.73
C THR A 75 4.93 -12.08 10.66
N GLY A 76 4.93 -11.20 11.66
CA GLY A 76 5.89 -10.10 11.76
C GLY A 76 5.25 -8.76 12.11
N ALA A 77 6.07 -7.81 12.57
CA ALA A 77 5.60 -6.48 12.98
C ALA A 77 4.95 -5.70 11.82
N SER A 78 5.46 -5.87 10.59
CA SER A 78 4.93 -5.22 9.38
C SER A 78 3.52 -5.66 9.01
N LEU A 79 3.09 -6.87 9.41
CA LEU A 79 1.75 -7.40 9.10
C LEU A 79 0.71 -7.09 10.20
N ARG A 80 1.12 -6.65 11.39
CA ARG A 80 0.17 -6.31 12.47
C ARG A 80 -0.87 -5.27 12.05
N PRO A 81 -0.50 -4.16 11.39
CA PRO A 81 -1.48 -3.17 10.93
C PRO A 81 -2.47 -3.77 9.92
N LEU A 82 -2.01 -4.68 9.06
CA LEU A 82 -2.88 -5.37 8.10
C LEU A 82 -3.93 -6.23 8.80
N TYR A 83 -3.54 -7.03 9.79
CA TYR A 83 -4.51 -7.84 10.54
C TYR A 83 -5.48 -6.99 11.35
N ALA A 84 -5.00 -5.91 11.96
CA ALA A 84 -5.87 -4.96 12.65
C ALA A 84 -6.91 -4.36 11.70
N GLU A 85 -6.50 -3.97 10.49
CA GLU A 85 -7.39 -3.40 9.48
C GLU A 85 -8.42 -4.43 8.97
N LEU A 86 -8.00 -5.68 8.72
CA LEU A 86 -8.92 -6.75 8.32
C LEU A 86 -9.95 -7.07 9.42
N VAL A 87 -9.53 -7.14 10.69
CA VAL A 87 -10.43 -7.35 11.83
C VAL A 87 -11.39 -6.18 12.00
N ARG A 88 -10.92 -4.94 11.85
CA ARG A 88 -11.75 -3.73 11.94
C ARG A 88 -12.86 -3.76 10.89
N ARG A 89 -12.52 -3.98 9.62
CA ARG A 89 -13.49 -4.03 8.53
C ARG A 89 -14.53 -5.12 8.72
N HIS A 90 -14.11 -6.31 9.13
CA HIS A 90 -15.05 -7.41 9.39
C HIS A 90 -16.02 -7.12 10.54
N LYS A 91 -15.67 -6.25 11.49
CA LYS A 91 -16.56 -5.84 12.59
C LYS A 91 -17.52 -4.71 12.20
N GLU A 92 -17.19 -3.96 11.16
CA GLU A 92 -17.98 -2.81 10.68
C GLU A 92 -18.91 -3.16 9.51
N GLU A 93 -18.69 -4.32 8.89
CA GLU A 93 -19.64 -4.98 7.97
C GLU A 93 -20.98 -5.29 8.65
#